data_AF-A0A3N4JWK7-F1
#
_entry.id   AF-A0A3N4JWK7-F1
#
_cell.length_a   1.000
_cell.length_b   1.000
_cell.length_c   1.000
_cell.angle_alpha   90.00
_cell.angle_beta   90.00
_cell.angle_gamma   90.00
#
_symmetry.space_group_name_H-M   'P 1'
#
loop_
_entity.id
_entity.type
_entity.pdbx_description
1 polymer ?
#
loop_
_entity_poly.entity_id
_entity_poly.type
_entity_poly.pdbx_seq_one_letter_code
_entity_poly.pdbx_strand_id
1 'polypeptide(L)'
;MTRSDFRDRYVPGILLSTVDSVLREANVKKWLAKSRPKLKLEHVAKRLKWDTVYKDWTLEDFEGVIWSDECSMEKSKDPSQQ
;
A
#
# COMPACT_ATOMS: atom_id res chain seq x y z
N MET A 1 -13.64 7.38 4.95
CA MET A 1 -14.52 8.53 4.69
C MET A 1 -15.51 8.11 3.61
N THR A 2 -16.80 8.05 3.98
CA THR A 2 -17.89 7.73 3.07
C THR A 2 -18.31 8.98 2.27
N ARG A 3 -19.16 8.81 1.25
CA ARG A 3 -19.67 9.95 0.47
C ARG A 3 -20.62 10.83 1.29
N SER A 4 -21.37 10.25 2.23
CA SER A 4 -22.16 10.99 3.20
C SER A 4 -21.27 11.78 4.15
N ASP A 5 -20.18 11.17 4.66
CA ASP A 5 -19.21 11.89 5.51
C ASP A 5 -18.60 13.08 4.78
N PHE A 6 -18.30 12.93 3.47
CA PHE A 6 -17.76 14.01 2.65
C PHE A 6 -18.77 15.15 2.51
N ARG A 7 -20.03 14.83 2.19
CA ARG A 7 -21.11 15.83 2.11
C ARG A 7 -21.25 16.57 3.43
N ASP A 8 -21.41 15.84 4.53
CA ASP A 8 -21.73 16.42 5.82
C ASP A 8 -20.57 17.27 6.38
N ARG A 9 -19.32 16.95 6.02
CA ARG A 9 -18.13 17.68 6.45
C ARG A 9 -17.80 18.90 5.59
N TYR A 10 -17.96 18.81 4.27
CA TYR A 10 -17.42 19.82 3.35
C TYR A 10 -18.49 20.59 2.57
N VAL A 11 -19.65 19.98 2.29
CA VAL A 11 -20.73 20.57 1.48
C VAL A 11 -22.13 20.17 2.00
N PRO A 12 -22.50 20.58 3.23
CA PRO A 12 -23.78 20.19 3.81
C PRO A 12 -24.94 20.80 2.99
N GLY A 13 -26.05 20.05 2.89
CA GLY A 13 -27.26 20.49 2.17
C GLY A 13 -27.27 20.19 0.67
N ILE A 14 -26.20 19.66 0.09
CA ILE A 14 -26.15 19.22 -1.31
C ILE A 14 -26.63 17.76 -1.43
N LEU A 15 -27.33 17.44 -2.51
CA LEU A 15 -27.72 16.06 -2.84
C LEU A 15 -26.48 15.17 -3.09
N LEU A 16 -26.53 13.91 -2.64
CA LEU A 16 -25.42 12.97 -2.84
C LEU A 16 -25.11 12.71 -4.32
N SER A 17 -26.11 12.83 -5.20
CA SER A 17 -25.94 12.70 -6.65
C SER A 17 -25.03 13.78 -7.24
N THR A 18 -25.13 15.01 -6.73
CA THR A 18 -24.26 16.12 -7.13
C THR A 18 -22.82 15.88 -6.67
N VAL A 19 -22.63 15.38 -5.45
CA VAL A 19 -21.31 14.95 -4.96
C VAL A 19 -20.71 13.88 -5.86
N ASP A 20 -21.49 12.89 -6.28
CA ASP A 20 -21.02 11.85 -7.21
C ASP A 20 -20.66 12.39 -8.59
N SER A 21 -21.38 13.40 -9.11
CA SER A 21 -21.04 14.06 -10.39
C SER A 21 -19.68 14.73 -10.30
N VAL A 22 -19.47 15.54 -9.26
CA VAL A 22 -18.22 16.28 -9.04
C VAL A 22 -17.05 15.33 -8.85
N LEU A 23 -17.21 14.25 -8.07
CA LEU A 23 -16.15 13.24 -7.90
C LEU A 23 -15.81 12.53 -9.22
N ARG A 24 -16.79 12.30 -10.09
CA ARG A 24 -16.56 11.72 -11.43
C ARG A 24 -15.84 12.70 -12.36
N GLU A 25 -16.27 13.96 -12.40
CA GLU A 25 -15.62 15.02 -13.18
C GLU A 25 -14.17 15.25 -12.73
N ALA A 26 -13.90 15.18 -11.43
CA ALA A 26 -12.56 15.26 -10.86
C ALA A 26 -11.74 13.95 -10.98
N ASN A 27 -12.28 12.91 -11.61
CA ASN A 27 -11.68 11.57 -11.74
C ASN A 27 -11.25 10.94 -10.39
N VAL A 28 -11.95 11.28 -9.30
CA VAL A 28 -11.72 10.74 -7.97
C VAL A 28 -12.47 9.41 -7.85
N LYS A 29 -11.72 8.31 -7.91
CA LYS A 29 -12.26 6.95 -7.83
C LYS A 29 -12.03 6.34 -6.45
N LYS A 30 -12.88 5.39 -6.07
CA LYS A 30 -12.67 4.57 -4.87
C LYS A 30 -11.48 3.64 -5.11
N TRP A 31 -10.45 3.76 -4.30
CA TRP A 31 -9.31 2.84 -4.30
C TRP A 31 -9.35 1.96 -3.06
N LEU A 32 -9.14 0.66 -3.24
CA LEU A 32 -8.88 -0.25 -2.12
C LEU A 32 -7.43 -0.03 -1.66
N ALA A 33 -7.28 0.57 -0.49
CA ALA A 33 -5.97 0.67 0.14
C ALA A 33 -5.44 -0.74 0.44
N LYS A 34 -4.33 -1.12 -0.21
CA LYS A 34 -3.64 -2.37 0.13
C LYS A 34 -3.16 -2.28 1.57
N SER A 35 -3.36 -3.35 2.36
CA SER A 35 -2.78 -3.45 3.69
C SER A 35 -1.26 -3.44 3.54
N ARG A 36 -0.63 -2.37 4.03
CA ARG A 36 0.83 -2.24 4.08
C ARG A 36 1.25 -2.24 5.53
N PRO A 37 2.35 -2.93 5.90
CA PRO A 37 2.87 -2.86 7.25
C PRO A 37 3.21 -1.42 7.60
N LYS A 38 2.77 -0.96 8.78
CA LYS A 38 3.01 0.39 9.24
C LYS A 38 4.51 0.59 9.46
N LEU A 39 5.07 1.66 8.90
CA LEU A 39 6.46 2.01 9.12
C LEU A 39 6.58 2.74 10.45
N LYS A 40 7.30 2.15 11.40
CA LYS A 40 7.77 2.84 12.59
C LYS A 40 8.91 3.77 12.20
N LEU A 41 9.17 4.80 13.01
CA LEU A 41 10.28 5.73 12.78
C LEU A 41 11.62 5.02 12.60
N GLU A 42 11.85 3.94 13.36
CA GLU A 42 13.02 3.08 13.23
C GLU A 42 13.14 2.43 11.84
N HIS A 43 12.03 1.96 11.27
CA HIS A 43 12.02 1.36 9.93
C HIS A 43 12.32 2.41 8.85
N VAL A 44 11.79 3.62 9.02
CA VAL A 44 12.06 4.74 8.10
C VAL A 44 13.55 5.09 8.11
N ALA A 45 14.13 5.25 9.30
CA ALA A 45 15.56 5.57 9.44
C ALA A 45 16.46 4.47 8.85
N LYS A 46 16.16 3.19 9.11
CA LYS A 46 16.91 2.06 8.53
C LYS A 46 16.82 2.03 7.01
N ARG A 47 15.62 2.23 6.44
CA ARG A 47 15.41 2.27 4.99
C ARG A 47 16.14 3.44 4.34
N LEU A 48 16.05 4.63 4.94
CA LEU A 48 16.73 5.83 4.42
C LEU A 48 18.25 5.66 4.45
N LYS A 49 18.78 5.08 5.53
CA LYS A 49 20.21 4.77 5.63
C LYS A 49 20.65 3.79 4.55
N TRP A 50 19.89 2.71 4.35
CA TRP A 50 20.18 1.72 3.31
C TRP A 50 20.17 2.36 1.93
N ASP A 51 19.12 3.12 1.60
CA ASP A 51 18.99 3.84 0.34
C ASP A 51 20.17 4.79 0.11
N THR A 52 20.55 5.57 1.12
CA THR A 52 21.68 6.51 1.02
C THR A 52 23.01 5.80 0.74
N VAL A 53 23.23 4.60 1.30
CA VAL A 53 24.47 3.83 1.12
C VAL A 53 24.55 3.23 -0.28
N TYR A 54 23.43 2.79 -0.85
CA TYR A 54 23.38 2.05 -2.10
C TYR A 54 22.79 2.86 -3.28
N LYS A 55 22.55 4.17 -3.10
CA LYS A 55 21.92 5.03 -4.12
C LYS A 55 22.67 5.10 -5.45
N ASP A 56 24.00 4.95 -5.40
CA ASP A 56 24.90 5.09 -6.54
C ASP A 56 25.32 3.72 -7.11
N TRP A 57 24.80 2.62 -6.55
CA TRP A 57 25.08 1.27 -7.05
C TRP A 57 24.43 1.05 -8.41
N THR A 58 25.17 0.41 -9.31
CA THR A 58 24.67 0.01 -10.63
C THR A 58 24.09 -1.39 -10.60
N LEU A 59 23.50 -1.83 -11.71
CA LEU A 59 22.94 -3.19 -11.81
C LEU A 59 24.02 -4.26 -11.63
N GLU A 60 25.23 -3.99 -12.12
CA GLU A 60 26.39 -4.87 -12.00
C GLU A 60 26.83 -5.03 -10.54
N ASP A 61 26.74 -3.96 -9.72
CA ASP A 61 27.04 -4.03 -8.29
C ASP A 61 26.04 -4.93 -7.55
N PHE A 62 24.76 -4.90 -7.94
CA PHE A 62 23.73 -5.77 -7.36
C PHE A 62 23.79 -7.22 -7.83
N GLU A 63 24.42 -7.50 -8.98
CA GLU A 63 24.56 -8.85 -9.53
C GLU A 63 25.39 -9.77 -8.61
N GLY A 64 26.35 -9.20 -7.89
CA GLY A 64 27.15 -9.92 -6.90
C GLY A 64 26.41 -10.24 -5.59
N VAL A 65 25.19 -9.73 -5.40
CA VAL A 65 24.45 -9.88 -4.12
C VAL A 65 23.62 -11.16 -4.14
N ILE A 66 23.92 -12.06 -3.20
CA ILE A 66 23.11 -13.26 -2.95
C ILE A 66 22.02 -12.91 -1.94
N TRP A 67 20.76 -12.99 -2.37
CA TRP A 67 19.59 -12.73 -1.54
C TRP A 67 19.03 -14.03 -0.96
N SER A 68 18.65 -14.01 0.31
CA SER A 68 17.95 -15.10 0.98
C SER A 68 16.77 -14.57 1.78
N ASP A 69 15.64 -15.26 1.72
CA ASP A 69 14.46 -15.02 2.56
C ASP A 69 13.81 -16.36 2.91
N GLU A 70 13.13 -16.42 4.04
CA GLU A 70 12.39 -17.60 4.49
C GLU A 70 10.90 -17.40 4.24
N CYS A 71 10.24 -18.39 3.63
CA CYS A 71 8.79 -18.37 3.44
C CYS A 71 8.12 -19.58 4.09
N SER A 72 6.95 -19.36 4.70
CA SER A 72 6.14 -20.45 5.23
C SER A 72 5.40 -21.16 4.09
N MET A 73 5.68 -22.45 3.88
CA MET A 73 4.86 -23.29 3.02
C MET A 73 3.87 -24.09 3.86
N GLU A 74 2.58 -23.77 3.72
CA GLU A 74 1.51 -24.59 4.27
C GLU A 74 1.10 -25.67 3.26
N LYS A 75 1.16 -26.94 3.69
CA LYS A 75 0.53 -28.04 2.94
C LYS A 75 -0.99 -27.95 3.15
N SER A 76 -1.75 -28.20 2.09
CA SER A 76 -3.22 -28.32 2.21
C SER A 76 -3.58 -29.38 3.26
N LYS A 77 -4.74 -29.20 3.90
CA LYS A 77 -5.39 -30.28 4.67
C LYS A 77 -5.86 -31.35 3.69
N ASP A 78 -4.95 -32.13 3.14
CA ASP A 78 -5.30 -33.30 2.36
C ASP A 78 -5.62 -34.44 3.34
N PRO A 79 -6.89 -34.91 3.42
CA PRO A 79 -7.27 -35.97 4.35
C PRO A 79 -6.66 -37.34 4.00
N SER A 80 -5.93 -37.47 2.89
CA SER A 80 -5.30 -38.73 2.46
C SER A 80 -3.93 -39.00 3.09
N GLN A 81 -3.40 -38.10 3.93
CA GLN A 81 -2.14 -38.30 4.66
C GLN A 81 -2.43 -38.39 6.17
N GLN A 82 -2.98 -39.52 6.61
CA GLN A 82 -3.13 -39.89 8.02
C GLN A 82 -2.59 -41.30 8.26
#